data_AF-A0A847LZ80-F1
#
_entry.id   AF-A0A847LZ80-F1
#
_cell.length_a   1.000
_cell.length_b   1.000
_cell.length_c   1.000
_cell.angle_alpha   90.00
_cell.angle_beta   90.00
_cell.angle_gamma   90.00
#
_symmetry.space_group_name_H-M   'P 1'
#
loop_
_entity.id
_entity.type
_entity.pdbx_description
1 polymer ?
#
loop_
_entity_poly.entity_id
_entity_poly.type
_entity_poly.pdbx_seq_one_letter_code
_entity_poly.pdbx_strand_id
1 'polypeptide(L)'
;MLSVSFHTLGCKLNQLETESIAEAFKKEGFALVEWGQGADIFIINTCTVTSKAEQKARRMIRKTLRDNPASCLIATGCYAQLEGKALESLSPEGRIFVINGDLKSVLLDLPAYLMDHACTSVDVIPLLHRWMKDKLQGPDSHIDPFRFDVQDYSFHSRAFLKIQDGCNNVCAFCRVRLARGHSVSLAAPVLLERLRHLEAHGFAEAVLTGVNLNQYKDGSMDFTSLLEYLL
;
A
#
# COMPACT_ATOMS: atom_id res chain seq x y z
N MET A 1 7.79 -19.16 -12.13
CA MET A 1 6.79 -18.45 -11.31
C MET A 1 7.49 -17.22 -10.77
N LEU A 2 6.94 -16.03 -11.01
CA LEU A 2 7.55 -14.79 -10.49
C LEU A 2 7.34 -14.73 -8.98
N SER A 3 8.36 -14.23 -8.29
CA SER A 3 8.41 -14.07 -6.84
C SER A 3 8.35 -12.60 -6.46
N VAL A 4 7.64 -12.31 -5.39
CA VAL A 4 7.49 -10.96 -4.85
C VAL A 4 7.71 -10.96 -3.34
N SER A 5 8.40 -9.94 -2.86
CA SER A 5 8.65 -9.76 -1.43
C SER A 5 8.21 -8.38 -0.95
N PHE A 6 7.61 -8.35 0.23
CA PHE A 6 7.00 -7.15 0.80
C PHE A 6 7.73 -6.70 2.07
N HIS A 7 7.90 -5.39 2.22
CA HIS A 7 8.31 -4.81 3.50
C HIS A 7 7.49 -3.57 3.84
N THR A 8 6.91 -3.59 5.04
CA THR A 8 6.13 -2.46 5.53
C THR A 8 6.90 -1.71 6.61
N LEU A 9 6.97 -0.39 6.45
CA LEU A 9 7.38 0.54 7.48
C LEU A 9 6.17 1.37 7.90
N GLY A 10 6.03 1.65 9.20
CA GLY A 10 5.03 2.61 9.70
C GLY A 10 3.89 1.96 10.46
N CYS A 11 2.66 2.36 10.14
CA CYS A 11 1.47 2.11 10.94
C CYS A 11 0.58 1.00 10.37
N LYS A 12 -0.54 0.70 11.07
CA LYS A 12 -1.56 -0.27 10.66
C LYS A 12 -2.16 0.02 9.28
N LEU A 13 -2.27 1.28 8.88
CA LEU A 13 -2.70 1.64 7.53
C LEU A 13 -1.74 1.11 6.47
N ASN A 14 -0.43 1.30 6.68
CA ASN A 14 0.57 0.78 5.75
C ASN A 14 0.60 -0.77 5.76
N GLN A 15 0.35 -1.39 6.92
CA GLN A 15 0.25 -2.86 7.03
C GLN A 15 -0.93 -3.38 6.21
N LEU A 16 -2.12 -2.81 6.40
CA LEU A 16 -3.30 -3.16 5.63
C LEU A 16 -3.08 -2.99 4.12
N GLU A 17 -2.57 -1.83 3.71
CA GLU A 17 -2.30 -1.56 2.29
C GLU A 17 -1.30 -2.56 1.71
N THR A 18 -0.33 -3.03 2.51
CA THR A 18 0.62 -4.06 2.08
C THR A 18 -0.04 -5.44 1.97
N GLU A 19 -0.91 -5.80 2.93
CA GLU A 19 -1.69 -7.03 2.89
C GLU A 19 -2.57 -7.09 1.63
N SER A 20 -3.30 -6.02 1.30
CA SER A 20 -4.12 -5.97 0.08
C SER A 20 -3.31 -6.15 -1.19
N ILE A 21 -2.13 -5.50 -1.28
CA ILE A 21 -1.27 -5.65 -2.44
C ILE A 21 -0.74 -7.10 -2.49
N ALA A 22 -0.28 -7.66 -1.39
CA ALA A 22 0.20 -9.04 -1.36
C ALA A 22 -0.89 -10.06 -1.71
N GLU A 23 -2.11 -9.86 -1.24
CA GLU A 23 -3.27 -10.68 -1.62
C GLU A 23 -3.52 -10.62 -3.14
N ALA A 24 -3.45 -9.43 -3.75
CA ALA A 24 -3.59 -9.28 -5.19
C ALA A 24 -2.49 -10.04 -5.97
N PHE A 25 -1.23 -9.97 -5.51
CA PHE A 25 -0.14 -10.75 -6.10
C PHE A 25 -0.35 -12.26 -5.94
N LYS A 26 -0.79 -12.70 -4.75
CA LYS A 26 -1.06 -14.13 -4.46
C LYS A 26 -2.19 -14.68 -5.35
N LYS A 27 -3.26 -13.91 -5.57
CA LYS A 27 -4.39 -14.29 -6.42
C LYS A 27 -3.98 -14.53 -7.88
N GLU A 28 -3.02 -13.76 -8.38
CA GLU A 28 -2.45 -13.92 -9.73
C GLU A 28 -1.31 -14.96 -9.78
N GLY A 29 -1.09 -15.73 -8.71
CA GLY A 29 -0.16 -16.87 -8.71
C GLY A 29 1.32 -16.52 -8.49
N PHE A 30 1.63 -15.32 -8.00
CA PHE A 30 3.00 -14.98 -7.59
C PHE A 30 3.40 -15.71 -6.30
N ALA A 31 4.68 -16.10 -6.21
CA ALA A 31 5.23 -16.65 -4.99
C ALA A 31 5.57 -15.51 -4.00
N LEU A 32 4.84 -15.44 -2.89
CA LEU A 32 5.18 -14.57 -1.76
C LEU A 32 6.41 -15.12 -1.04
N VAL A 33 7.51 -14.38 -1.04
CA VAL A 33 8.77 -14.78 -0.38
C VAL A 33 9.18 -13.80 0.71
N GLU A 34 9.81 -14.32 1.76
CA GLU A 34 10.26 -13.50 2.89
C GLU A 34 11.30 -12.46 2.46
N TRP A 35 11.22 -11.28 3.09
CA TRP A 35 12.14 -10.19 2.79
C TRP A 35 13.59 -10.56 3.12
N GLY A 36 14.43 -10.61 2.09
CA GLY A 36 15.84 -10.96 2.20
C GLY A 36 16.21 -12.33 1.62
N GLN A 37 15.24 -13.17 1.24
CA GLN A 37 15.50 -14.48 0.60
C GLN A 37 15.71 -14.40 -0.92
N GLY A 38 15.70 -13.19 -1.50
CA GLY A 38 15.75 -12.98 -2.94
C GLY A 38 14.36 -13.07 -3.59
N ALA A 39 14.06 -12.12 -4.48
CA ALA A 39 12.78 -12.05 -5.20
C ALA A 39 12.98 -11.34 -6.55
N ASP A 40 12.06 -11.56 -7.50
CA ASP A 40 12.05 -10.83 -8.78
C ASP A 40 11.59 -9.38 -8.57
N ILE A 41 10.62 -9.19 -7.67
CA ILE A 41 10.02 -7.89 -7.33
C ILE A 41 10.09 -7.66 -5.82
N PHE A 42 10.61 -6.51 -5.42
CA PHE A 42 10.52 -6.05 -4.03
C PHE A 42 9.55 -4.88 -3.93
N ILE A 43 8.60 -4.91 -2.99
CA ILE A 43 7.68 -3.81 -2.72
C ILE A 43 7.89 -3.32 -1.29
N ILE A 44 8.29 -2.05 -1.14
CA ILE A 44 8.45 -1.41 0.17
C ILE A 44 7.41 -0.30 0.37
N ASN A 45 6.55 -0.46 1.38
CA ASN A 45 5.61 0.57 1.81
C ASN A 45 6.25 1.42 2.92
N THR A 46 6.60 2.66 2.58
CA THR A 46 7.46 3.54 3.35
C THR A 46 6.68 4.48 4.29
N CYS A 47 7.34 4.96 5.34
CA CYS A 47 6.76 5.86 6.34
C CYS A 47 7.62 7.12 6.52
N THR A 48 6.96 8.27 6.72
CA THR A 48 7.58 9.61 6.88
C THR A 48 7.34 10.23 8.27
N VAL A 49 6.69 9.52 9.19
CA VAL A 49 6.34 10.08 10.53
C VAL A 49 7.58 10.49 11.32
N THR A 50 8.70 9.79 11.12
CA THR A 50 9.97 10.14 11.76
C THR A 50 11.11 10.07 10.75
N SER A 51 12.13 10.91 10.95
CA SER A 51 13.37 10.86 10.16
C SER A 51 14.08 9.50 10.24
N LYS A 52 13.96 8.80 11.38
CA LYS A 52 14.48 7.43 11.56
C LYS A 52 13.77 6.43 10.63
N ALA A 53 12.46 6.56 10.43
CA ALA A 53 11.73 5.71 9.49
C ALA A 53 12.21 5.91 8.05
N GLU A 54 12.48 7.15 7.65
CA GLU A 54 13.00 7.47 6.32
C GLU A 54 14.44 6.99 6.12
N GLN A 55 15.30 7.17 7.13
CA GLN A 55 16.65 6.62 7.13
C GLN A 55 16.65 5.09 7.00
N LYS A 56 15.74 4.42 7.73
CA LYS A 56 15.54 2.97 7.63
C LYS A 56 15.10 2.58 6.21
N ALA A 57 14.13 3.28 5.62
CA ALA A 57 13.69 3.05 4.24
C ALA A 57 14.87 3.13 3.26
N ARG A 58 15.63 4.24 3.28
CA ARG A 58 16.79 4.42 2.40
C ARG A 58 17.87 3.34 2.59
N ARG A 59 18.15 2.95 3.84
CA ARG A 59 19.11 1.88 4.14
C ARG A 59 18.66 0.54 3.56
N MET A 60 17.38 0.21 3.74
CA MET A 60 16.80 -1.04 3.25
C MET A 60 16.79 -1.10 1.73
N ILE A 61 16.31 -0.04 1.06
CA ILE A 61 16.30 0.06 -0.41
C ILE A 61 17.70 -0.17 -0.97
N ARG A 62 18.72 0.55 -0.46
CA ARG A 62 20.10 0.39 -0.92
C ARG A 62 20.64 -1.02 -0.68
N LYS A 63 20.30 -1.65 0.45
CA LYS A 63 20.72 -3.02 0.73
C LYS A 63 20.07 -4.00 -0.25
N THR A 64 18.75 -3.93 -0.42
CA THR A 64 18.00 -4.80 -1.33
C THR A 64 18.52 -4.70 -2.76
N LEU A 65 18.73 -3.48 -3.27
CA LEU A 65 19.22 -3.27 -4.63
C LEU A 65 20.66 -3.76 -4.85
N ARG A 66 21.51 -3.74 -3.82
CA ARG A 66 22.88 -4.29 -3.88
C ARG A 66 22.88 -5.81 -3.84
N ASP A 67 22.07 -6.40 -2.96
CA ASP A 67 22.06 -7.83 -2.74
C ASP A 67 21.31 -8.59 -3.85
N ASN A 68 20.43 -7.90 -4.59
CA ASN A 68 19.58 -8.49 -5.63
C ASN A 68 19.73 -7.72 -6.96
N PRO A 69 20.86 -7.90 -7.67
CA PRO A 69 21.18 -7.10 -8.86
C PRO A 69 20.22 -7.31 -10.05
N ALA A 70 19.60 -8.49 -10.15
CA ALA A 70 18.64 -8.82 -11.21
C ALA A 70 17.18 -8.46 -10.87
N SER A 71 16.93 -7.94 -9.67
CA SER A 71 15.58 -7.57 -9.21
C SER A 71 15.27 -6.10 -9.42
N CYS A 72 13.99 -5.78 -9.36
CA CYS A 72 13.49 -4.42 -9.25
C CYS A 72 12.88 -4.14 -7.87
N LEU A 73 12.80 -2.85 -7.53
CA LEU A 73 12.19 -2.41 -6.28
C LEU A 73 11.12 -1.34 -6.55
N ILE A 74 9.92 -1.56 -6.07
CA ILE A 74 8.85 -0.58 -6.03
C ILE A 74 8.80 0.04 -4.64
N ALA A 75 8.94 1.36 -4.56
CA ALA A 75 8.77 2.11 -3.32
C ALA A 75 7.45 2.88 -3.36
N THR A 76 6.61 2.67 -2.36
CA THR A 76 5.37 3.43 -2.17
C THR A 76 5.22 3.88 -0.71
N GLY A 77 4.10 4.50 -0.35
CA GLY A 77 3.82 4.96 1.01
C GLY A 77 4.07 6.44 1.24
N CYS A 78 3.97 6.87 2.50
CA CYS A 78 3.98 8.29 2.84
C CYS A 78 5.33 8.98 2.56
N TYR A 79 6.44 8.26 2.66
CA TYR A 79 7.75 8.84 2.33
C TYR A 79 7.93 8.92 0.81
N ALA A 80 7.46 7.92 0.05
CA ALA A 80 7.42 8.00 -1.42
C ALA A 80 6.57 9.17 -1.93
N GLN A 81 5.42 9.46 -1.30
CA GLN A 81 4.59 10.64 -1.64
C GLN A 81 5.37 11.95 -1.53
N LEU A 82 6.10 12.14 -0.42
CA LEU A 82 6.72 13.43 -0.12
C LEU A 82 8.10 13.61 -0.75
N GLU A 83 8.84 12.50 -0.90
CA GLU A 83 10.27 12.51 -1.19
C GLU A 83 10.61 11.53 -2.33
N GLY A 84 9.68 11.38 -3.28
CA GLY A 84 9.81 10.42 -4.38
C GLY A 84 11.08 10.58 -5.20
N LYS A 85 11.43 11.82 -5.58
CA LYS A 85 12.67 12.12 -6.30
C LYS A 85 13.93 11.71 -5.53
N ALA A 86 13.91 11.86 -4.21
CA ALA A 86 15.02 11.46 -3.36
C ALA A 86 15.17 9.93 -3.34
N LEU A 87 14.05 9.19 -3.37
CA LEU A 87 14.06 7.73 -3.50
C LEU A 87 14.56 7.29 -4.88
N GLU A 88 14.08 7.92 -5.96
CA GLU A 88 14.53 7.63 -7.33
C GLU A 88 16.05 7.77 -7.48
N SER A 89 16.63 8.81 -6.87
CA SER A 89 18.08 9.05 -6.88
C SER A 89 18.92 7.96 -6.21
N LEU A 90 18.30 7.05 -5.45
CA LEU A 90 19.01 5.94 -4.79
C LEU A 90 19.44 4.83 -5.77
N SER A 91 18.88 4.81 -6.98
CA SER A 91 19.18 3.83 -8.03
C SER A 91 19.36 4.53 -9.38
N PRO A 92 20.53 5.15 -9.65
CA PRO A 92 20.83 5.77 -10.95
C PRO A 92 20.62 4.84 -12.16
N GLU A 93 20.76 3.54 -11.96
CA GLU A 93 20.55 2.49 -12.94
C GLU A 93 19.06 2.18 -13.25
N GLY A 94 18.11 2.92 -12.66
CA GLY A 94 16.69 2.85 -13.04
C GLY A 94 15.94 1.60 -12.58
N ARG A 95 16.38 0.96 -11.48
CA ARG A 95 15.74 -0.25 -10.92
C ARG A 95 14.77 0.04 -9.77
N ILE A 96 14.60 1.31 -9.43
CA ILE A 96 13.60 1.76 -8.47
C ILE A 96 12.43 2.41 -9.18
N PHE A 97 11.23 1.95 -8.83
CA PHE A 97 9.97 2.47 -9.33
C PHE A 97 9.23 3.12 -8.16
N VAL A 98 9.12 4.44 -8.18
CA VAL A 98 8.43 5.16 -7.10
C VAL A 98 6.97 5.37 -7.51
N ILE A 99 6.07 4.86 -6.65
CA ILE A 99 4.64 5.08 -6.77
C ILE A 99 4.20 5.92 -5.59
N ASN A 100 3.73 7.13 -5.88
CA ASN A 100 3.22 8.05 -4.89
C ASN A 100 2.13 7.39 -4.02
N GLY A 101 2.05 7.84 -2.78
CA GLY A 101 1.15 7.25 -1.78
C GLY A 101 -0.33 7.38 -2.14
N ASP A 102 -0.72 8.46 -2.82
CA ASP A 102 -2.06 8.70 -3.36
C ASP A 102 -2.44 7.76 -4.51
N LEU A 103 -1.48 7.43 -5.38
CA LEU A 103 -1.63 6.51 -6.51
C LEU A 103 -1.40 5.05 -6.12
N LYS A 104 -1.11 4.74 -4.86
CA LYS A 104 -0.74 3.40 -4.40
C LYS A 104 -1.76 2.32 -4.74
N SER A 105 -3.05 2.66 -4.84
CA SER A 105 -4.11 1.69 -5.15
C SER A 105 -3.96 1.07 -6.53
N VAL A 106 -3.22 1.70 -7.46
CA VAL A 106 -2.92 1.10 -8.76
C VAL A 106 -2.08 -0.18 -8.64
N LEU A 107 -1.35 -0.36 -7.54
CA LEU A 107 -0.59 -1.60 -7.29
C LEU A 107 -1.46 -2.84 -7.15
N LEU A 108 -2.76 -2.69 -6.90
CA LEU A 108 -3.71 -3.81 -6.91
C LEU A 108 -3.92 -4.38 -8.31
N ASP A 109 -3.69 -3.57 -9.35
CA ASP A 109 -3.89 -3.94 -10.76
C ASP A 109 -2.59 -4.41 -11.44
N LEU A 110 -1.45 -4.23 -10.77
CA LEU A 110 -0.13 -4.58 -11.30
C LEU A 110 0.05 -6.09 -11.52
N PRO A 111 -0.36 -7.00 -10.61
CA PRO A 111 -0.15 -8.44 -10.77
C PRO A 111 -0.79 -9.00 -12.04
N ALA A 112 -2.05 -8.63 -12.30
CA ALA A 112 -2.79 -9.06 -13.48
C ALA A 112 -2.11 -8.56 -14.76
N TYR A 113 -1.70 -7.28 -14.78
CA TYR A 113 -0.96 -6.73 -15.92
C TYR A 113 0.34 -7.48 -16.18
N LEU A 114 1.10 -7.80 -15.14
CA LEU A 114 2.34 -8.55 -15.28
C LEU A 114 2.07 -9.95 -15.82
N MET A 115 1.03 -10.65 -15.36
CA MET A 115 0.69 -11.99 -15.88
C MET A 115 0.25 -11.94 -17.35
N ASP A 116 -0.56 -10.96 -17.73
CA ASP A 116 -1.03 -10.79 -19.12
C ASP A 116 0.13 -10.52 -20.11
N HIS A 117 1.22 -9.90 -19.64
CA HIS A 117 2.33 -9.47 -20.50
C HIS A 117 3.62 -10.28 -20.30
N ALA A 118 3.76 -11.05 -19.21
CA ALA A 118 4.96 -11.86 -18.91
C ALA A 118 5.18 -13.00 -19.92
N CYS A 119 4.16 -13.41 -20.69
CA CYS A 119 4.31 -14.37 -21.79
C CYS A 119 5.25 -13.87 -22.92
N THR A 120 5.55 -12.56 -22.99
CA THR A 120 6.36 -11.97 -24.07
C THR A 120 7.80 -11.59 -23.68
N SER A 121 8.15 -11.44 -22.40
CA SER A 121 9.54 -11.24 -21.96
C SER A 121 9.73 -11.55 -20.47
N VAL A 122 10.80 -12.27 -20.14
CA VAL A 122 11.18 -12.68 -18.76
C VAL A 122 11.69 -11.51 -17.90
N ASP A 123 11.90 -10.32 -18.49
CA ASP A 123 12.39 -9.14 -17.77
C ASP A 123 11.23 -8.27 -17.26
N VAL A 124 11.13 -8.15 -15.94
CA VAL A 124 10.09 -7.38 -15.25
C VAL A 124 10.31 -5.87 -15.35
N ILE A 125 11.56 -5.41 -15.48
CA ILE A 125 11.90 -3.97 -15.46
C ILE A 125 11.28 -3.23 -16.66
N PRO A 126 11.39 -3.70 -17.91
CA PRO A 126 10.73 -3.06 -19.06
C PRO A 126 9.20 -3.06 -18.94
N LEU A 127 8.61 -4.12 -18.38
CA LEU A 127 7.16 -4.21 -18.17
C LEU A 127 6.68 -3.18 -17.14
N LEU A 128 7.40 -3.00 -16.04
CA LEU A 128 7.08 -1.97 -15.04
C LEU A 128 7.18 -0.56 -15.63
N HIS A 129 8.19 -0.26 -16.45
CA HIS A 129 8.27 1.03 -17.15
C HIS A 129 7.05 1.28 -18.04
N ARG A 130 6.62 0.27 -18.80
CA ARG A 130 5.44 0.36 -19.67
C ARG A 130 4.18 0.57 -18.84
N TRP A 131 3.98 -0.25 -17.81
CA TRP A 131 2.83 -0.17 -16.92
C TRP A 131 2.72 1.19 -16.23
N MET A 132 3.83 1.72 -15.73
CA MET A 132 3.84 3.05 -15.10
C MET A 132 3.44 4.15 -16.08
N LYS A 133 3.89 4.08 -17.34
CA LYS A 133 3.49 5.02 -18.37
C LYS A 133 1.98 4.94 -18.65
N ASP A 134 1.44 3.73 -18.77
CA ASP A 134 0.03 3.51 -19.11
C ASP A 134 -0.90 3.92 -17.96
N LYS A 135 -0.57 3.56 -16.72
CA LYS A 135 -1.45 3.75 -15.54
C LYS A 135 -1.28 5.07 -14.82
N LEU A 136 -0.07 5.65 -14.77
CA LEU A 136 0.18 6.90 -14.05
C LEU A 136 -0.05 8.16 -14.91
N GLN A 137 -0.17 8.02 -16.24
CA GLN A 137 -0.43 9.14 -17.15
C GLN A 137 -1.84 9.07 -17.77
N GLY A 138 -2.64 8.05 -17.44
CA GLY A 138 -3.99 7.86 -17.95
C GLY A 138 -5.08 8.63 -17.18
N PRO A 139 -6.22 8.95 -17.81
CA PRO A 139 -7.36 9.62 -17.18
C PRO A 139 -8.04 8.78 -16.09
N ASP A 140 -7.79 7.46 -16.06
CA ASP A 140 -8.38 6.49 -15.12
C ASP A 140 -7.59 6.31 -13.82
N SER A 141 -6.65 7.21 -13.51
CA SER A 141 -5.92 7.20 -12.23
C SER A 141 -6.85 7.62 -11.07
N HIS A 142 -7.82 6.77 -10.75
CA HIS A 142 -8.78 7.04 -9.68
C HIS A 142 -8.11 6.85 -8.32
N ILE A 143 -7.92 7.97 -7.62
CA ILE A 143 -7.44 8.01 -6.25
C ILE A 143 -8.61 7.60 -5.34
N ASP A 144 -8.63 6.32 -4.96
CA ASP A 144 -9.51 5.82 -3.91
C ASP A 144 -8.67 5.17 -2.79
N PRO A 145 -8.55 5.83 -1.63
CA PRO A 145 -7.78 5.31 -0.50
C PRO A 145 -8.43 4.08 0.17
N PHE A 146 -9.66 3.72 -0.21
CA PHE A 146 -10.42 2.61 0.34
C PHE A 146 -10.49 1.38 -0.57
N ARG A 147 -9.84 1.38 -1.76
CA ARG A 147 -9.69 0.17 -2.61
C ARG A 147 -8.98 -0.99 -1.91
N PHE A 148 -8.22 -0.71 -0.85
CA PHE A 148 -7.54 -1.71 -0.03
C PHE A 148 -8.56 -2.43 0.87
N ASP A 149 -9.05 -3.55 0.39
CA ASP A 149 -10.00 -4.44 1.07
C ASP A 149 -9.42 -5.85 1.09
N VAL A 150 -9.00 -6.32 2.27
CA VAL A 150 -8.29 -7.60 2.41
C VAL A 150 -9.25 -8.66 2.86
N GLN A 151 -9.23 -9.80 2.19
CA GLN A 151 -10.02 -10.96 2.56
C GLN A 151 -9.18 -12.12 3.11
N ASP A 152 -7.91 -12.17 2.73
CA ASP A 152 -6.95 -13.16 3.22
C ASP A 152 -5.64 -12.47 3.63
N TYR A 153 -5.33 -12.49 4.92
CA TYR A 153 -4.14 -11.85 5.49
C TYR A 153 -2.97 -12.83 5.51
N SER A 154 -1.88 -12.46 4.86
CA SER A 154 -0.69 -13.31 4.72
C SER A 154 0.37 -13.04 5.77
N PHE A 155 0.38 -11.84 6.40
CA PHE A 155 1.44 -11.43 7.33
C PHE A 155 0.93 -11.14 8.74
N HIS A 156 -0.38 -10.96 8.95
CA HIS A 156 -0.98 -10.61 10.23
C HIS A 156 -2.20 -11.48 10.54
N SER A 157 -2.39 -11.84 11.80
CA SER A 157 -3.54 -12.66 12.23
C SER A 157 -4.83 -11.87 12.50
N ARG A 158 -4.74 -10.54 12.66
CA ARG A 158 -5.88 -9.66 12.94
C ARG A 158 -6.30 -8.93 11.68
N ALA A 159 -7.60 -8.86 11.43
CA ALA A 159 -8.13 -8.13 10.29
C ALA A 159 -8.16 -6.62 10.58
N PHE A 160 -7.33 -5.86 9.86
CA PHE A 160 -7.36 -4.39 9.92
C PHE A 160 -8.33 -3.84 8.87
N LEU A 161 -9.22 -2.92 9.24
CA LEU A 161 -10.12 -2.25 8.29
C LEU A 161 -9.87 -0.76 8.29
N LYS A 162 -9.47 -0.22 7.14
CA LYS A 162 -9.28 1.21 6.96
C LYS A 162 -10.63 1.89 6.72
N ILE A 163 -11.07 2.63 7.73
CA ILE A 163 -12.36 3.33 7.71
C ILE A 163 -12.21 4.84 7.50
N GLN A 164 -10.99 5.35 7.65
CA GLN A 164 -10.69 6.77 7.58
C GLN A 164 -9.25 6.95 7.06
N ASP A 165 -9.00 7.96 6.23
CA ASP A 165 -7.66 8.33 5.77
C ASP A 165 -7.46 9.84 5.75
N GLY A 166 -6.21 10.29 5.81
CA GLY A 166 -5.87 11.72 5.85
C GLY A 166 -6.25 12.40 7.17
N CYS A 167 -5.99 13.70 7.30
CA CYS A 167 -6.32 14.44 8.52
C CYS A 167 -6.45 15.93 8.23
N ASN A 168 -7.46 16.59 8.81
CA ASN A 168 -7.69 18.03 8.63
C ASN A 168 -6.88 18.91 9.61
N ASN A 169 -6.21 18.31 10.60
CA ASN A 169 -5.41 19.08 11.57
C ASN A 169 -4.18 19.70 10.91
N VAL A 170 -3.83 20.93 11.31
CA VAL A 170 -2.63 21.65 10.82
C VAL A 170 -1.52 21.60 11.87
N CYS A 171 -1.18 20.40 12.35
CA CYS A 171 -0.18 20.25 13.40
C CYS A 171 1.22 20.62 12.86
N ALA A 172 1.94 21.52 13.53
CA ALA A 172 3.25 22.02 13.09
C ALA A 172 4.31 20.93 12.87
N PHE A 173 4.16 19.76 13.51
CA PHE A 173 5.12 18.65 13.46
C PHE A 173 4.68 17.50 12.52
N CYS A 174 3.44 17.47 12.05
CA CYS A 174 2.87 16.26 11.45
C CYS A 174 2.98 16.29 9.92
N ARG A 175 3.81 15.40 9.36
CA ARG A 175 3.90 15.20 7.90
C ARG A 175 2.76 14.35 7.30
N VAL A 176 1.96 13.67 8.13
CA VAL A 176 0.93 12.73 7.65
C VAL A 176 -0.13 13.43 6.79
N ARG A 177 -0.57 14.64 7.18
CA ARG A 177 -1.51 15.41 6.37
C ARG A 177 -0.97 15.73 4.97
N LEU A 178 0.32 16.06 4.87
CA LEU A 178 0.96 16.31 3.57
C LEU A 178 1.01 15.03 2.72
N ALA A 179 1.21 13.88 3.36
CA ALA A 179 1.38 12.61 2.68
C ALA A 179 0.06 11.89 2.33
N ARG A 180 -1.00 12.09 3.09
CA ARG A 180 -2.30 11.38 2.96
C ARG A 180 -3.48 12.31 2.65
N GLY A 181 -3.26 13.63 2.65
CA GLY A 181 -4.28 14.61 2.33
C GLY A 181 -5.29 14.88 3.46
N HIS A 182 -6.45 15.38 3.05
CA HIS A 182 -7.57 15.73 3.92
C HIS A 182 -8.29 14.49 4.47
N SER A 183 -9.01 14.66 5.58
CA SER A 183 -9.79 13.56 6.15
C SER A 183 -10.88 13.12 5.19
N VAL A 184 -10.88 11.83 4.85
CA VAL A 184 -11.92 11.13 4.10
C VAL A 184 -12.30 9.86 4.85
N SER A 185 -13.54 9.40 4.70
CA SER A 185 -14.08 8.24 5.42
C SER A 185 -14.73 7.25 4.48
N LEU A 186 -14.66 5.97 4.85
CA LEU A 186 -15.40 4.90 4.20
C LEU A 186 -16.86 4.98 4.62
N ALA A 187 -17.78 4.83 3.66
CA ALA A 187 -19.21 4.81 3.95
C ALA A 187 -19.56 3.66 4.91
N ALA A 188 -20.43 3.93 5.89
CA ALA A 188 -20.78 2.97 6.93
C ALA A 188 -21.40 1.66 6.38
N PRO A 189 -22.29 1.70 5.36
CA PRO A 189 -22.82 0.46 4.76
C PRO A 189 -21.73 -0.41 4.12
N VAL A 190 -20.73 0.22 3.47
CA VAL A 190 -19.60 -0.49 2.87
C VAL A 190 -18.72 -1.11 3.94
N LEU A 191 -18.50 -0.42 5.06
CA LEU A 191 -17.79 -0.98 6.21
C LEU A 191 -18.50 -2.21 6.77
N LEU A 192 -19.82 -2.15 6.96
CA LEU A 192 -20.61 -3.26 7.47
C LEU A 192 -20.53 -4.48 6.54
N GLU A 193 -20.56 -4.26 5.22
CA GLU A 193 -20.38 -5.32 4.22
C GLU A 193 -19.01 -5.99 4.37
N ARG A 194 -17.93 -5.21 4.48
CA ARG A 194 -16.56 -5.74 4.68
C ARG A 194 -16.43 -6.52 5.98
N LEU A 195 -17.04 -6.03 7.07
CA LEU A 195 -17.04 -6.72 8.36
C LEU A 195 -17.75 -8.08 8.28
N ARG A 196 -18.93 -8.13 7.64
CA ARG A 196 -19.65 -9.40 7.41
C ARG A 196 -18.85 -10.37 6.56
N HIS A 197 -18.12 -9.86 5.56
CA HIS A 197 -17.26 -10.71 4.74
C HIS A 197 -16.11 -11.30 5.55
N LEU A 198 -15.45 -10.51 6.40
CA LEU A 198 -14.41 -11.01 7.31
C LEU A 198 -14.96 -12.04 8.31
N GLU A 199 -16.13 -11.78 8.89
CA GLU A 199 -16.81 -12.74 9.78
C GLU A 199 -17.06 -14.07 9.07
N ALA A 200 -17.56 -14.03 7.83
CA ALA A 200 -17.78 -15.22 7.00
C ALA A 200 -16.48 -15.99 6.67
N HIS A 201 -15.33 -15.31 6.69
CA HIS A 201 -14.00 -15.91 6.50
C HIS A 201 -13.34 -16.34 7.83
N GLY A 202 -14.09 -16.33 8.93
CA GLY A 202 -13.66 -16.87 10.22
C GLY A 202 -12.87 -15.89 11.09
N PHE A 203 -12.86 -14.59 10.75
CA PHE A 203 -12.26 -13.58 11.62
C PHE A 203 -13.19 -13.26 12.79
N ALA A 204 -12.72 -13.54 14.01
CA ALA A 204 -13.44 -13.22 15.25
C ALA A 204 -13.16 -11.81 15.80
N GLU A 205 -12.16 -11.10 15.25
CA GLU A 205 -11.79 -9.73 15.63
C GLU A 205 -11.49 -8.92 14.38
N ALA A 206 -12.03 -7.70 14.33
CA ALA A 206 -11.67 -6.69 13.35
C ALA A 206 -11.19 -5.42 14.07
N VAL A 207 -10.18 -4.77 13.49
CA VAL A 207 -9.54 -3.58 14.04
C VAL A 207 -9.76 -2.43 13.08
N LEU A 208 -10.65 -1.51 13.45
CA LEU A 208 -10.88 -0.28 12.71
C LEU A 208 -9.63 0.62 12.79
N THR A 209 -9.12 1.08 11.65
CA THR A 209 -7.92 1.90 11.55
C THR A 209 -8.16 3.14 10.70
N GLY A 210 -7.45 4.20 11.06
CA GLY A 210 -7.43 5.47 10.36
C GLY A 210 -6.24 6.31 10.82
N VAL A 211 -6.08 7.49 10.21
CA VAL A 211 -5.07 8.47 10.66
C VAL A 211 -5.55 9.16 11.94
N ASN A 212 -6.82 9.55 11.97
CA ASN A 212 -7.49 10.14 13.13
C ASN A 212 -8.97 9.75 13.11
N LEU A 213 -9.31 8.67 13.83
CA LEU A 213 -10.66 8.11 13.84
C LEU A 213 -11.72 9.09 14.35
N ASN A 214 -11.35 10.07 15.18
CA ASN A 214 -12.26 11.12 15.62
C ASN A 214 -12.74 12.03 14.46
N GLN A 215 -12.09 11.95 13.29
CA GLN A 215 -12.51 12.66 12.08
C GLN A 215 -13.27 11.76 11.09
N TYR A 216 -13.66 10.55 11.51
CA TYR A 216 -14.60 9.75 10.73
C TYR A 216 -15.91 10.52 10.56
N LYS A 217 -16.40 10.57 9.33
CA LYS A 217 -17.68 11.20 9.01
C LYS A 217 -18.28 10.63 7.74
N ASP A 218 -19.51 10.14 7.84
CA ASP A 218 -20.35 9.72 6.71
C ASP A 218 -21.72 10.42 6.80
N GLY A 219 -21.88 11.50 6.05
CA GLY A 219 -23.05 12.40 6.20
C GLY A 219 -23.12 12.99 7.61
N SER A 220 -24.17 12.63 8.37
CA SER A 220 -24.36 13.01 9.77
C SER A 220 -23.77 12.01 10.77
N MET A 221 -23.32 10.84 10.31
CA MET A 221 -22.75 9.80 11.17
C MET A 221 -21.31 10.16 11.53
N ASP A 222 -21.01 10.19 12.82
CA ASP A 222 -19.66 10.33 13.37
C ASP A 222 -19.12 8.98 13.85
N PHE A 223 -17.92 8.95 14.42
CA PHE A 223 -17.30 7.69 14.86
C PHE A 223 -18.11 6.98 15.95
N THR A 224 -18.73 7.71 16.88
CA THR A 224 -19.54 7.11 17.94
C THR A 224 -20.79 6.45 17.35
N SER A 225 -21.53 7.19 16.51
CA SER A 225 -22.72 6.69 15.82
C SER A 225 -22.40 5.51 14.89
N LEU A 226 -21.19 5.49 14.31
CA LEU A 226 -20.71 4.36 13.54
C LEU A 226 -20.58 3.10 14.41
N LEU A 227 -19.97 3.22 15.60
CA LEU A 227 -19.84 2.07 16.51
C LEU A 227 -21.21 1.54 16.94
N GLU A 228 -22.18 2.41 17.20
CA GLU A 228 -23.56 2.01 17.48
C GLU A 228 -24.23 1.33 16.28
N TYR A 229 -23.93 1.76 15.05
CA TYR A 229 -24.44 1.14 13.83
C TYR A 229 -23.87 -0.28 13.57
N LEU A 230 -22.68 -0.58 14.09
CA LEU A 230 -21.98 -1.86 13.89
C LEU A 230 -22.31 -2.92 14.95
N LEU A 231 -22.90 -2.54 16.08
CA LEU A 231 -23.27 -3.42 17.21
C LEU A 231 -24.74 -3.85 17.11
#